data_AF-A6JG92-F1
#
_entry.id   AF-A6JG92-F1
#
_cell.length_a   1.000
_cell.length_b   1.000
_cell.length_c   1.000
_cell.angle_alpha   90.00
_cell.angle_beta   90.00
_cell.angle_gamma   90.00
#
_symmetry.space_group_name_H-M   'P 1'
#
loop_
_entity.id
_entity.type
_entity.pdbx_description
1 polymer ?
#
loop_
_entity_poly.entity_id
_entity_poly.type
_entity_poly.pdbx_seq_one_letter_code
_entity_poly.pdbx_strand_id
1 'polypeptide(L)'
;MVNEYKEIVLIKGLEDMKDYAFRTIKSLLRKELNLTKKMQDDYDRIQLADLLEDKFPQDAGLSKLIEVCESIEELKELTDNLKREKAKVQKKNKKKGKTAV
;
A
#
# COMPACT_ATOMS: atom_id res chain seq x y z
N MET A 1 -2.54 -16.21 -8.97
CA MET A 1 -1.41 -16.09 -8.01
C MET A 1 -1.69 -14.83 -7.21
N VAL A 2 -1.81 -14.91 -5.89
CA VAL A 2 -2.06 -13.70 -5.07
C VAL A 2 -0.89 -12.74 -5.27
N ASN A 3 -1.17 -11.48 -5.55
CA ASN A 3 -0.15 -10.46 -5.71
C ASN A 3 0.51 -10.20 -4.34
N GLU A 4 1.75 -10.66 -4.16
CA GLU A 4 2.49 -10.52 -2.89
C GLU A 4 2.56 -9.05 -2.43
N TYR A 5 2.56 -8.10 -3.37
CA TYR A 5 2.50 -6.68 -3.02
C TYR A 5 1.15 -6.25 -2.47
N LYS A 6 0.04 -6.74 -3.04
CA LYS A 6 -1.32 -6.44 -2.55
C LYS A 6 -1.54 -6.97 -1.14
N GLU A 7 -1.05 -8.16 -0.85
CA GLU A 7 -1.10 -8.75 0.50
C GLU A 7 -0.39 -7.85 1.52
N ILE A 8 0.78 -7.31 1.15
CA ILE A 8 1.52 -6.36 2.01
C ILE A 8 0.71 -5.08 2.21
N VAL A 9 0.17 -4.49 1.13
CA VAL A 9 -0.63 -3.26 1.19
C VAL A 9 -1.83 -3.42 2.11
N LEU A 10 -2.60 -4.50 1.96
CA LEU A 10 -3.81 -4.71 2.73
C LEU A 10 -3.49 -5.15 4.17
N ILE A 11 -2.84 -6.30 4.34
CA ILE A 11 -2.73 -6.97 5.64
C ILE A 11 -1.66 -6.33 6.52
N LYS A 12 -0.52 -5.94 5.94
CA LYS A 12 0.61 -5.37 6.69
C LYS A 12 0.65 -3.85 6.64
N GLY A 13 -0.30 -3.22 5.95
CA GLY A 13 -0.36 -1.78 5.73
C GLY A 13 -1.66 -1.20 6.27
N LEU A 14 -2.74 -1.34 5.51
CA LEU A 14 -4.02 -0.70 5.82
C LEU A 14 -4.73 -1.30 7.05
N GLU A 15 -4.68 -2.62 7.23
CA GLU A 15 -5.28 -3.31 8.40
C GLU A 15 -4.59 -2.97 9.72
N ASP A 16 -3.26 -2.84 9.71
CA ASP A 16 -2.48 -2.48 10.91
C ASP A 16 -2.61 -0.99 11.28
N MET A 17 -3.29 -0.20 10.44
CA MET A 17 -3.42 1.23 10.59
C MET A 17 -4.66 1.62 11.40
N LYS A 18 -4.50 2.56 12.33
CA LYS A 18 -5.61 3.18 13.07
C LYS A 18 -6.56 3.92 12.13
N ASP A 19 -7.83 4.03 12.51
CA ASP A 19 -8.86 4.65 11.68
C ASP A 19 -8.57 6.12 11.33
N TYR A 20 -7.98 6.89 12.25
CA TYR A 20 -7.60 8.28 11.99
C TYR A 20 -6.51 8.39 10.92
N ALA A 21 -5.46 7.58 11.04
CA ALA A 21 -4.40 7.48 10.05
C ALA A 21 -4.97 7.04 8.69
N PHE A 22 -5.85 6.03 8.67
CA PHE A 22 -6.50 5.57 7.45
C PHE A 22 -7.34 6.68 6.76
N ARG A 23 -8.11 7.45 7.53
CA ARG A 23 -8.83 8.64 7.01
C ARG A 23 -7.87 9.70 6.46
N THR A 24 -6.73 9.91 7.14
CA THR A 24 -5.69 10.84 6.70
C THR A 24 -5.08 10.39 5.36
N ILE A 25 -4.75 9.11 5.22
CA ILE A 25 -4.26 8.52 3.97
C ILE A 25 -5.29 8.70 2.83
N LYS A 26 -6.58 8.41 3.06
CA LYS A 26 -7.65 8.67 2.07
C LYS A 26 -7.73 10.15 1.66
N SER A 27 -7.49 11.07 2.59
CA SER A 27 -7.47 12.50 2.30
C SER A 27 -6.27 12.90 1.44
N LEU A 28 -5.08 12.40 1.78
CA LEU A 28 -3.83 12.69 1.07
C LEU A 28 -3.82 12.10 -0.35
N LEU A 29 -4.36 10.89 -0.51
CA LEU A 29 -4.44 10.19 -1.79
C LEU A 29 -5.61 10.65 -2.68
N ARG A 30 -6.44 11.59 -2.21
CA ARG A 30 -7.68 12.00 -2.90
C ARG A 30 -7.48 12.31 -4.38
N LYS A 31 -6.48 13.14 -4.70
CA LYS A 31 -6.24 13.61 -6.06
C LYS A 31 -5.66 12.52 -6.95
N GLU A 32 -4.77 11.69 -6.41
CA GLU A 32 -4.12 10.64 -7.19
C GLU A 32 -5.07 9.48 -7.48
N LEU A 33 -5.90 9.12 -6.51
CA LEU A 33 -6.90 8.05 -6.64
C LEU A 33 -8.25 8.54 -7.17
N ASN A 34 -8.40 9.84 -7.46
CA ASN A 34 -9.65 10.47 -7.87
C ASN A 34 -10.82 10.18 -6.90
N LEU A 35 -10.55 10.20 -5.59
CA LEU A 35 -11.58 9.93 -4.58
C LEU A 35 -12.60 11.06 -4.52
N THR A 36 -13.87 10.72 -4.73
CA THR A 36 -14.98 11.60 -4.42
C THR A 36 -15.16 11.72 -2.90
N LYS A 37 -15.88 12.75 -2.43
CA LYS A 37 -16.16 12.91 -1.00
C LYS A 37 -16.86 11.66 -0.42
N LYS A 38 -17.85 11.13 -1.15
CA LYS A 38 -18.54 9.89 -0.78
C LYS A 38 -17.58 8.71 -0.65
N MET A 39 -16.65 8.54 -1.60
CA MET A 39 -15.66 7.45 -1.52
C MET A 39 -14.72 7.61 -0.33
N GLN A 40 -14.33 8.85 0.03
CA GLN A 40 -13.51 9.07 1.22
C GLN A 40 -14.21 8.65 2.50
N ASP A 41 -15.53 8.84 2.59
CA ASP A 41 -16.32 8.45 3.75
C ASP A 41 -16.59 6.94 3.76
N ASP A 42 -17.00 6.37 2.62
CA ASP A 42 -17.52 5.01 2.52
C ASP A 42 -16.44 3.93 2.33
N TYR A 43 -15.30 4.25 1.70
CA TYR A 43 -14.32 3.21 1.35
C TYR A 43 -13.71 2.56 2.58
N ASP A 44 -13.80 1.23 2.63
CA ASP A 44 -13.05 0.41 3.57
C ASP A 44 -11.61 0.16 3.10
N ARG A 45 -10.86 -0.57 3.92
CA ARG A 45 -9.44 -0.90 3.69
C ARG A 45 -9.25 -1.79 2.46
N ILE A 46 -10.19 -2.69 2.19
CA ILE A 46 -10.15 -3.61 1.05
C ILE A 46 -10.35 -2.83 -0.24
N GLN A 47 -11.38 -1.98 -0.30
CA GLN A 47 -11.68 -1.15 -1.46
C GLN A 47 -10.55 -0.17 -1.78
N LEU A 48 -9.88 0.39 -0.76
CA LEU A 48 -8.71 1.24 -0.99
C LEU A 48 -7.51 0.43 -1.53
N ALA A 49 -7.28 -0.78 -1.02
CA ALA A 49 -6.22 -1.66 -1.52
C ALA A 49 -6.45 -2.07 -2.99
N ASP A 50 -7.70 -2.40 -3.35
CA ASP A 50 -8.08 -2.70 -4.73
C ASP A 50 -7.83 -1.50 -5.64
N LEU A 51 -8.22 -0.30 -5.21
CA LEU A 51 -8.02 0.92 -5.99
C LEU A 51 -6.53 1.29 -6.15
N LEU A 52 -5.72 1.05 -5.13
CA LEU A 52 -4.26 1.20 -5.20
C LEU A 52 -3.65 0.23 -6.21
N GLU A 53 -4.11 -1.02 -6.23
CA GLU A 53 -3.65 -2.02 -7.21
C GLU A 53 -4.01 -1.63 -8.64
N ASP A 54 -5.25 -1.19 -8.86
CA ASP A 54 -5.73 -0.77 -10.18
C ASP A 54 -4.98 0.46 -10.70
N LYS A 55 -4.67 1.42 -9.81
CA LYS A 55 -3.96 2.65 -10.18
C LYS A 55 -2.46 2.46 -10.33
N PHE A 56 -1.88 1.57 -9.55
CA PHE A 56 -0.43 1.36 -9.47
C PHE A 56 -0.08 -0.13 -9.59
N PRO A 57 -0.30 -0.76 -10.75
CA PRO A 57 -0.23 -2.21 -10.92
C PRO A 57 1.17 -2.80 -10.73
N GLN A 58 2.24 -1.99 -10.89
CA GLN A 58 3.62 -2.47 -10.81
C GLN A 58 3.96 -3.09 -9.45
N ASP A 59 3.47 -2.52 -8.36
CA ASP A 59 3.68 -3.01 -6.99
C ASP A 59 2.44 -2.87 -6.12
N ALA A 60 1.26 -2.98 -6.74
CA ALA A 60 -0.05 -2.84 -6.09
C ALA A 60 -0.24 -1.53 -5.30
N GLY A 61 0.51 -0.48 -5.63
CA GLY A 61 0.51 0.79 -4.90
C GLY A 61 1.33 0.81 -3.62
N LEU A 62 2.13 -0.22 -3.33
CA LEU A 62 2.97 -0.28 -2.14
C LEU A 62 3.98 0.87 -2.06
N SER A 63 4.60 1.25 -3.19
CA SER A 63 5.45 2.44 -3.26
C SER A 63 4.73 3.69 -2.78
N LYS A 64 3.49 3.86 -3.28
CA LYS A 64 2.71 5.05 -3.00
C LYS A 64 2.24 5.09 -1.55
N LEU A 65 1.79 3.95 -1.02
CA LEU A 65 1.43 3.86 0.39
C LEU A 65 2.61 4.24 1.31
N ILE A 66 3.81 3.73 1.02
CA ILE A 66 5.03 4.07 1.79
C ILE A 66 5.29 5.59 1.74
N GLU A 67 5.26 6.20 0.56
CA GLU A 67 5.50 7.64 0.37
C GLU A 67 4.55 8.50 1.21
N VAL A 68 3.25 8.16 1.24
CA VAL A 68 2.28 8.93 2.03
C VAL A 68 2.47 8.69 3.54
N CYS A 69 2.76 7.45 3.95
CA CYS A 69 3.01 7.13 5.35
C CYS A 69 4.27 7.81 5.91
N GLU A 70 5.30 8.06 5.09
CA GLU A 70 6.52 8.79 5.51
C GLU A 70 6.24 10.20 6.03
N SER A 71 5.15 10.83 5.57
CA SER A 71 4.75 12.17 5.98
C SER A 71 3.99 12.18 7.31
N ILE A 72 3.71 11.02 7.90
CA ILE A 72 2.90 10.87 9.12
C ILE A 72 3.76 10.21 10.20
N GLU A 73 4.13 10.98 11.23
CA GLU A 73 5.04 10.53 12.30
C GLU A 73 4.55 9.27 13.01
N GLU A 74 3.24 9.14 13.24
CA GLU A 74 2.64 7.98 13.91
C GLU A 74 2.77 6.67 13.10
N LEU A 75 3.04 6.76 11.79
CA LEU A 75 3.16 5.62 10.88
C LEU A 75 4.63 5.27 10.57
N LYS A 76 5.59 5.85 11.29
CA LYS A 76 7.01 5.62 11.03
C LYS A 76 7.41 4.15 11.14
N GLU A 77 6.97 3.47 12.21
CA GLU A 77 7.25 2.04 12.41
C GLU A 77 6.61 1.17 11.31
N LEU A 78 5.34 1.45 10.98
CA LEU A 78 4.63 0.80 9.88
C LEU A 78 5.38 0.98 8.55
N THR A 79 5.81 2.21 8.26
CA THR A 79 6.55 2.57 7.05
C THR A 79 7.85 1.78 6.91
N ASP A 80 8.61 1.65 8.01
CA ASP A 80 9.84 0.86 8.03
C ASP A 80 9.56 -0.64 7.79
N ASN A 81 8.48 -1.16 8.36
CA ASN A 81 8.04 -2.54 8.12
C ASN A 81 7.66 -2.75 6.64
N LEU A 82 6.88 -1.85 6.05
CA LEU A 82 6.49 -1.92 4.64
C LEU A 82 7.69 -1.88 3.69
N LYS A 83 8.69 -1.03 3.96
CA LYS A 83 9.95 -0.98 3.20
C LYS A 83 10.71 -2.30 3.26
N ARG A 84 10.78 -2.93 4.44
CA ARG A 84 11.44 -4.24 4.63
C ARG A 84 10.71 -5.34 3.85
N GLU A 85 9.39 -5.39 3.94
CA GLU A 85 8.58 -6.37 3.21
C GLU A 85 8.69 -6.19 1.69
N LYS A 86 8.64 -4.96 1.19
CA LYS A 86 8.88 -4.65 -0.23
C LYS A 86 10.24 -5.19 -0.71
N ALA A 87 11.30 -4.96 0.08
CA ALA A 87 12.64 -5.45 -0.26
C ALA A 87 12.73 -6.99 -0.26
N LYS A 88 11.99 -7.69 0.61
CA LYS A 88 11.91 -9.16 0.59
C LYS A 88 11.29 -9.68 -0.71
N VAL A 89 10.17 -9.09 -1.15
CA VAL A 89 9.52 -9.47 -2.42
C VAL A 89 10.43 -9.19 -3.62
N GLN A 90 11.08 -8.03 -3.66
CA GLN A 90 12.04 -7.69 -4.72
C GLN A 90 13.20 -8.69 -4.80
N LYS A 91 13.78 -9.06 -3.64
CA LYS A 91 14.84 -10.08 -3.58
C LYS A 91 14.36 -11.44 -4.07
N LYS A 92 13.13 -11.85 -3.72
CA LYS A 92 12.52 -13.11 -4.17
C LYS A 92 12.32 -13.12 -5.68
N ASN A 93 11.80 -12.04 -6.25
CA ASN A 93 11.59 -11.90 -7.70
C ASN A 93 12.92 -11.92 -8.47
N LYS A 94 13.96 -11.26 -7.95
CA LYS A 94 15.32 -11.31 -8.54
C LYS A 94 15.93 -12.72 -8.51
N LYS A 95 15.69 -13.50 -7.44
CA LYS A 95 16.16 -14.90 -7.37
C LYS A 95 15.44 -15.79 -8.39
N LYS A 96 14.12 -15.66 -8.53
CA LYS A 96 13.33 -16.41 -9.54
C LYS A 96 13.79 -16.09 -10.97
N GLY A 97 14.05 -14.83 -11.28
CA GLY A 97 14.58 -14.43 -12.60
C GLY A 97 15.99 -14.96 -12.90
N LYS A 98 16.79 -15.28 -11.87
CA LYS A 98 18.12 -15.88 -12.01
C LYS A 98 18.13 -17.41 -12.18
N THR A 99 17.02 -18.09 -11.89
CA THR A 99 16.93 -19.57 -11.98
C THR A 99 16.37 -20.05 -13.32
N ALA A 100 16.03 -19.14 -14.23
CA ALA A 100 15.44 -19.42 -15.54
C ALA A 100 16.46 -19.35 -16.69
N VAL A 101 17.76 -19.56 -16.41
CA VAL A 101 18.85 -19.60 -17.41
C VAL A 101 19.59 -20.93 -17.30
#